data_AF-A0A7W5VDL8-F1
#
_entry.id   AF-A0A7W5VDL8-F1
#
_cell.length_a   1.000
_cell.length_b   1.000
_cell.length_c   1.000
_cell.angle_alpha   90.00
_cell.angle_beta   90.00
_cell.angle_gamma   90.00
#
_symmetry.space_group_name_H-M   'P 1'
#
loop_
_entity.id
_entity.type
_entity.pdbx_description
1 polymer ?
#
loop_
_entity_poly.entity_id
_entity_poly.type
_entity_poly.pdbx_seq_one_letter_code
_entity_poly.pdbx_strand_id
1 'polypeptide(L)' 'MYGWIWRHLPGSLGVRLLTALVLVAGAGTVLWYAVFPLLEPAVTLDEVTVRK' A
#
# COMPACT_ATOMS: atom_id res chain seq x y z
N MET A 1 16.14 -2.62 -19.58
CA MET A 1 15.69 -2.99 -18.22
C MET A 1 14.30 -2.47 -17.86
N TYR A 2 13.82 -1.30 -18.32
CA TYR A 2 12.40 -0.93 -18.16
C TYR A 2 11.47 -1.51 -19.24
N GLY A 3 12.01 -1.86 -20.42
CA GLY A 3 11.22 -2.31 -21.57
C GLY A 3 10.50 -3.68 -21.40
N TRP A 4 10.91 -4.52 -20.45
CA TRP A 4 10.27 -5.81 -20.21
C TRP A 4 8.93 -5.66 -19.46
N ILE A 5 8.87 -4.74 -18.49
CA ILE A 5 7.64 -4.37 -17.77
C ILE A 5 6.63 -3.76 -18.76
N TRP A 6 7.09 -2.85 -19.62
CA TRP A 6 6.31 -2.33 -20.74
C TRP A 6 6.11 -3.32 -21.91
N ARG A 7 6.39 -4.61 -21.75
CA ARG A 7 5.98 -5.66 -22.70
C ARG A 7 5.03 -6.68 -22.09
N HIS A 8 5.04 -6.85 -20.77
CA HIS A 8 4.19 -7.81 -20.07
C HIS A 8 2.85 -7.26 -19.60
N LEU A 9 2.70 -5.95 -19.40
CA LEU A 9 1.36 -5.41 -19.09
C LEU A 9 0.49 -5.41 -20.36
N PRO A 10 -0.66 -6.10 -20.39
CA PRO A 10 -1.58 -6.08 -21.52
C PRO A 10 -2.27 -4.70 -21.63
N GLY A 11 -2.49 -4.25 -22.87
CA GLY A 11 -3.24 -3.02 -23.16
C GLY A 11 -2.40 -1.79 -23.50
N SER A 12 -3.09 -0.73 -23.93
CA SER A 12 -2.50 0.57 -24.30
C SER A 12 -1.83 1.26 -23.12
N LEU A 13 -1.03 2.30 -23.39
CA LEU A 13 -0.31 3.06 -22.36
C LEU A 13 -1.23 3.53 -21.20
N GLY A 14 -2.48 3.90 -21.51
CA GLY A 14 -3.49 4.25 -20.50
C GLY A 14 -3.90 3.09 -19.60
N VAL A 15 -4.10 1.88 -20.15
CA VAL A 15 -4.42 0.68 -19.36
C VAL A 15 -3.29 0.34 -18.40
N ARG A 16 -2.04 0.47 -18.86
CA ARG A 16 -0.87 0.23 -18.01
C ARG A 16 -0.76 1.20 -16.85
N LEU A 17 -0.98 2.49 -17.12
CA LEU A 17 -1.00 3.52 -16.08
C LEU A 17 -2.12 3.25 -15.07
N LEU A 18 -3.32 2.91 -15.54
CA LEU A 18 -4.45 2.62 -14.69
C LEU A 18 -4.16 1.40 -13.80
N THR A 19 -3.65 0.31 -14.37
CA THR A 19 -3.26 -0.90 -13.61
C THR A 19 -2.18 -0.60 -12.57
N ALA A 20 -1.15 0.17 -12.93
CA ALA A 20 -0.12 0.57 -11.96
C ALA A 20 -0.69 1.42 -10.83
N LEU A 21 -1.58 2.36 -11.15
CA LEU A 21 -2.23 3.23 -10.19
C LEU A 21 -3.13 2.43 -9.24
N VAL A 22 -3.89 1.47 -9.77
CA VAL A 22 -4.70 0.54 -8.96
C VAL A 22 -3.83 -0.31 -8.03
N LEU A 23 -2.68 -0.81 -8.51
CA LEU A 23 -1.77 -1.58 -7.66
C LEU A 23 -1.20 -0.75 -6.52
N VAL A 24 -0.79 0.49 -6.79
CA VAL A 24 -0.27 1.40 -5.75
C VAL A 24 -1.37 1.77 -4.75
N ALA A 25 -2.56 2.12 -5.24
CA ALA A 25 -3.71 2.43 -4.37
C ALA A 25 -4.14 1.21 -3.54
N GLY A 26 -4.15 0.02 -4.14
CA GLY A 26 -4.43 -1.25 -3.47
C GLY A 26 -3.41 -1.57 -2.38
N ALA A 27 -2.12 -1.42 -2.67
CA ALA A 27 -1.07 -1.61 -1.67
C ALA A 27 -1.18 -0.60 -0.52
N GLY A 28 -1.41 0.69 -0.84
CA GLY A 28 -1.59 1.74 0.15
C GLY A 28 -2.80 1.51 1.05
N THR A 29 -3.93 1.09 0.48
CA THR A 29 -5.15 0.75 1.25
C THR A 29 -4.95 -0.47 2.14
N VAL A 30 -4.31 -1.54 1.64
CA VAL A 30 -3.97 -2.71 2.47
C VAL A 30 -3.04 -2.32 3.61
N LEU A 31 -2.02 -1.50 3.35
CA LEU A 31 -1.11 -1.06 4.39
C LEU A 31 -1.87 -0.27 5.47
N TRP A 32 -2.68 0.70 5.07
CA TRP A 32 -3.43 1.58 5.97
C TRP A 32 -4.49 0.84 6.79
N TYR A 33 -5.28 -0.03 6.16
CA TYR A 33 -6.45 -0.65 6.80
C TYR A 33 -6.22 -2.05 7.36
N ALA A 34 -5.15 -2.74 6.97
CA ALA A 34 -4.86 -4.08 7.47
C ALA A 34 -3.54 -4.12 8.26
N VAL A 35 -2.45 -3.56 7.70
CA VAL A 35 -1.13 -3.67 8.34
C VAL A 35 -1.04 -2.78 9.58
N PHE A 36 -1.45 -1.51 9.50
CA PHE A 36 -1.43 -0.64 10.68
C PHE A 36 -2.27 -1.17 11.86
N PRO A 37 -3.52 -1.63 11.66
CA PRO A 37 -4.30 -2.24 12.75
C PRO A 37 -3.68 -3.52 13.32
N LEU A 38 -3.01 -4.32 12.49
CA LEU A 38 -2.28 -5.50 12.97
C LEU A 38 -1.02 -5.11 13.77
N LEU A 39 -0.45 -3.93 13.54
CA LEU A 39 0.71 -3.40 14.27
C LEU A 39 0.33 -2.62 15.53
N GLU A 40 -0.89 -2.10 15.63
CA GLU A 40 -1.44 -1.47 16.84
C GLU A 40 -1.16 -2.26 18.14
N PRO A 41 -1.39 -3.59 18.21
CA PRO A 41 -1.04 -4.36 19.42
C PRO A 41 0.47 -4.50 19.67
N ALA A 42 1.31 -4.30 18.65
CA ALA A 42 2.77 -4.38 18.77
C ALA A 42 3.41 -3.04 19.14
N VAL A 43 2.73 -1.92 18.90
CA VAL A 43 3.19 -0.57 19.23
C VAL A 43 2.31 -0.04 20.35
N THR A 44 2.82 -0.06 21.58
CA THR A 44 2.13 0.44 22.79
C THR A 44 1.99 1.97 22.75
N LEU A 45 1.12 2.50 21.88
CA LEU A 45 0.86 3.95 21.73
C LEU A 45 -0.17 4.46 22.74
N ASP A 46 -0.96 3.56 23.32
CA ASP A 46 -2.06 3.89 24.25
C ASP A 46 -1.64 3.94 25.72
N GLU A 47 -0.35 3.79 26.04
CA GLU A 47 0.11 4.01 27.42
C GLU A 47 0.03 5.51 27.78
N VAL A 48 -1.08 5.89 28.41
CA VAL A 48 -1.24 7.20 29.02
C VAL A 48 -0.23 7.34 30.16
N THR A 49 0.88 8.04 29.89
CA THR A 49 1.94 8.35 30.85
C THR A 49 1.58 9.43 31.87
N VAL A 50 0.32 9.89 31.89
CA VAL A 50 -0.15 10.84 32.91
C VAL A 50 -0.49 10.08 34.19
N ARG A 51 0.51 10.00 35.08
CA ARG A 51 0.33 9.57 36.48
C ARG A 51 -0.33 10.74 37.24
N LYS A 52 -1.47 10.47 37.90
CA LYS A 52 -2.03 11.36 38.93
C LYS A 52 -1.22 11.28 40.21
#